data_AF-A0A0V1NAP9-F1
#
_entry.id   AF-A0A0V1NAP9-F1
#
_cell.length_a   1.000
_cell.length_b   1.000
_cell.length_c   1.000
_cell.angle_alpha   90.00
_cell.angle_beta   90.00
_cell.angle_gamma   90.00
#
_symmetry.space_group_name_H-M   'P 1'
#
loop_
_entity.id
_entity.type
_entity.pdbx_description
1 polymer ?
#
loop_
_entity_poly.entity_id
_entity_poly.type
_entity_poly.pdbx_seq_one_letter_code
_entity_poly.pdbx_strand_id
1 'polypeptide(L)'
;LQESMLVHFHLSPLSGGPRKLIEALTTKTLCDDIFQPRISARGWPHLRDLGLADEEEEDLTVHVVIGVDYFFRMLGSTIVRAGDDDPVAVETCLGWVICGPQTASQIPSPIVAADKSADTECDQLLRKFWELEAIGISSEEEQSLSGLEREEFERNLSFDGV
;
A
#
# COMPACT_ATOMS: atom_id res chain seq x y z
N LEU A 1 -14.48 -19.85 15.72
CA LEU A 1 -13.94 -19.10 14.57
C LEU A 1 -15.13 -18.74 13.70
N GLN A 2 -15.32 -17.48 13.35
CA GLN A 2 -16.35 -17.15 12.35
C GLN A 2 -15.76 -17.47 10.99
N GLU A 3 -16.50 -18.21 10.17
CA GLU A 3 -16.10 -18.48 8.80
C GLU A 3 -16.19 -17.19 7.99
N SER A 4 -15.10 -16.85 7.29
CA SER A 4 -15.11 -15.77 6.30
C SER A 4 -16.05 -16.14 5.17
N MET A 5 -16.88 -15.19 4.76
CA MET A 5 -17.85 -15.37 3.68
C MET A 5 -17.40 -14.58 2.46
N LEU A 6 -17.53 -15.20 1.28
CA LEU A 6 -17.41 -14.50 0.02
C LEU A 6 -18.67 -13.67 -0.23
N VAL A 7 -18.48 -12.36 -0.47
CA VAL A 7 -19.57 -11.42 -0.71
C VAL A 7 -19.34 -10.64 -1.99
N HIS A 8 -20.44 -10.21 -2.60
CA HIS A 8 -20.45 -9.39 -3.80
C HIS A 8 -21.23 -8.11 -3.53
N PHE A 9 -20.60 -6.96 -3.75
CA PHE A 9 -21.25 -5.66 -3.59
C PHE A 9 -20.75 -4.67 -4.65
N HIS A 10 -21.41 -3.51 -4.71
CA HIS A 10 -21.03 -2.46 -5.65
C HIS A 10 -20.50 -1.25 -4.90
N LEU A 11 -19.40 -0.68 -5.39
CA LEU A 11 -18.91 0.63 -4.98
C LEU A 11 -19.25 1.66 -6.06
N SER A 12 -19.56 2.88 -5.64
CA SER A 12 -19.85 3.99 -6.54
C SER A 12 -19.47 5.33 -5.93
N PRO A 13 -19.07 6.32 -6.75
CA PRO A 13 -18.81 7.67 -6.26
C PRO A 13 -20.07 8.32 -5.69
N LEU A 14 -19.88 9.19 -4.69
CA LEU A 14 -20.96 9.93 -4.03
C LEU A 14 -21.65 10.94 -4.97
N SER A 15 -20.90 11.49 -5.93
CA SER A 15 -21.42 12.39 -6.97
C SER A 15 -22.37 11.70 -7.97
N GLY A 16 -22.51 10.38 -7.87
CA GLY A 16 -23.19 9.56 -8.87
C GLY A 16 -22.26 9.17 -10.00
N GLY A 17 -22.38 7.93 -10.49
CA GLY A 17 -21.47 7.43 -11.52
C GLY A 17 -21.55 5.91 -11.71
N PRO A 18 -20.67 5.36 -12.56
CA PRO A 18 -20.63 3.93 -12.82
C PRO A 18 -20.27 3.16 -11.56
N ARG A 19 -20.99 2.06 -11.32
CA ARG A 19 -20.75 1.17 -10.18
C ARG A 19 -19.68 0.15 -10.54
N LYS A 20 -18.81 -0.17 -9.59
CA LYS A 20 -17.81 -1.24 -9.70
C LYS A 20 -18.28 -2.42 -8.86
N LEU A 21 -18.45 -3.58 -9.50
CA LEU A 21 -18.70 -4.84 -8.79
C LEU A 21 -17.40 -5.27 -8.10
N ILE A 22 -17.50 -5.56 -6.81
CA ILE A 22 -16.43 -6.02 -5.94
C ILE A 22 -16.82 -7.39 -5.39
N GLU A 23 -15.88 -8.32 -5.51
CA GLU A 23 -15.88 -9.60 -4.81
C GLU A 23 -14.88 -9.50 -3.65
N ALA A 24 -15.33 -9.79 -2.43
CA ALA A 24 -14.52 -9.63 -1.22
C ALA A 24 -14.81 -10.71 -0.18
N LEU A 25 -13.91 -10.89 0.77
CA LEU A 25 -14.09 -11.75 1.93
C LEU A 25 -14.49 -10.93 3.16
N THR A 26 -15.40 -11.47 3.96
CA THR A 26 -15.74 -10.87 5.25
C THR A 26 -14.75 -11.28 6.33
N THR A 27 -14.49 -10.34 7.25
CA THR A 27 -13.73 -10.58 8.48
C THR A 27 -14.44 -9.87 9.64
N LYS A 28 -14.20 -10.33 10.87
CA LYS A 28 -14.71 -9.66 12.08
C LYS A 28 -14.05 -8.30 12.32
N THR A 29 -12.76 -8.21 11.99
CA THR A 29 -11.92 -7.04 12.21
C THR A 29 -11.00 -6.94 11.00
N LEU A 30 -10.98 -5.76 10.36
CA LEU A 30 -10.05 -5.45 9.27
C LEU A 30 -8.76 -4.88 9.84
N CYS A 31 -8.88 -3.76 10.56
CA CYS A 31 -7.82 -3.08 11.28
C CYS A 31 -8.43 -2.23 12.40
N ASP A 32 -7.58 -1.62 13.21
CA ASP A 32 -7.99 -0.56 14.13
C ASP A 32 -8.43 0.70 13.33
N ASP A 33 -9.08 1.63 14.02
CA ASP A 33 -9.45 2.93 13.42
C ASP A 33 -8.19 3.65 12.93
N ILE A 34 -8.30 4.29 11.76
CA ILE A 34 -7.21 5.03 11.15
C ILE A 34 -7.35 6.51 11.46
N PHE A 35 -6.26 7.16 11.85
CA PHE A 35 -6.24 8.61 12.00
C PHE A 35 -6.14 9.25 10.61
N GLN A 36 -7.13 10.05 10.23
CA GLN A 36 -7.09 10.83 9.00
C GLN A 36 -6.51 12.23 9.27
N PRO A 37 -5.29 12.53 8.80
CA PRO A 37 -4.71 13.84 8.99
C PRO A 37 -5.37 14.86 8.05
N ARG A 38 -5.53 16.09 8.52
CA ARG A 38 -6.04 17.18 7.68
C ARG A 38 -5.04 17.49 6.57
N ILE A 39 -5.56 17.59 5.35
CA ILE A 39 -4.77 17.96 4.18
C ILE A 39 -4.72 19.49 4.10
N SER A 40 -3.55 20.08 4.37
CA SER A 40 -3.40 21.53 4.35
C SER A 40 -3.27 22.07 2.93
N ALA A 41 -4.33 22.75 2.46
CA ALA A 41 -4.31 23.50 1.21
C ALA A 41 -3.31 24.69 1.17
N ARG A 42 -2.73 25.05 2.33
CA ARG A 42 -1.60 26.00 2.42
C ARG A 42 -0.25 25.33 2.17
N GLY A 43 -0.07 24.11 2.67
CA GLY A 43 1.15 23.33 2.46
C GLY A 43 1.26 22.79 1.04
N TRP A 44 0.12 22.44 0.44
CA TRP A 44 0.06 21.81 -0.88
C TRP A 44 -0.94 22.53 -1.80
N PRO A 45 -0.53 23.64 -2.43
CA PRO A 45 -1.42 24.45 -3.27
C PRO A 45 -2.02 23.68 -4.45
N HIS A 46 -1.30 22.68 -4.99
CA HIS A 46 -1.75 21.83 -6.10
C HIS A 46 -2.92 20.91 -5.73
N LEU A 47 -3.22 20.73 -4.45
CA LEU A 47 -4.33 19.90 -3.96
C LEU A 47 -5.62 20.68 -3.69
N ARG A 48 -5.57 22.01 -3.71
CA ARG A 48 -6.65 22.90 -3.24
C ARG A 48 -7.98 22.70 -3.97
N ASP A 49 -7.94 22.54 -5.28
CA ASP A 49 -9.15 22.59 -6.12
C ASP A 49 -9.67 21.19 -6.48
N LEU A 50 -9.14 20.14 -5.86
CA LEU A 50 -9.51 18.76 -6.17
C LEU A 50 -10.82 18.32 -5.53
N GLY A 51 -11.32 19.03 -4.51
CA GLY A 51 -12.51 18.62 -3.75
C GLY A 51 -12.24 17.29 -3.03
N LEU A 52 -11.20 17.26 -2.20
CA LEU A 52 -10.84 16.09 -1.40
C LEU A 52 -11.94 15.78 -0.37
N ALA A 53 -12.02 14.52 0.04
CA ALA A 53 -12.92 14.11 1.13
C ALA A 53 -12.51 14.77 2.46
N ASP A 54 -13.48 14.86 3.38
CA ASP A 54 -13.38 15.22 4.80
C ASP A 54 -12.19 16.11 5.22
N GLU A 55 -12.48 17.39 5.51
CA GLU A 55 -11.47 18.39 5.90
C GLU A 55 -11.09 18.35 7.40
N GLU A 56 -11.72 17.47 8.18
CA GLU A 56 -11.56 17.37 9.63
C GLU A 56 -10.61 16.22 10.02
N GLU A 57 -9.86 16.43 11.10
CA GLU A 57 -9.04 15.37 11.70
C GLU A 57 -9.94 14.48 12.55
N GLU A 58 -10.04 13.20 12.18
CA GLU A 58 -10.87 12.24 12.90
C GLU A 58 -10.28 10.83 12.79
N ASP A 59 -10.59 10.00 13.79
CA ASP A 59 -10.37 8.56 13.73
C ASP A 59 -11.51 7.91 12.93
N LEU A 60 -11.16 7.22 11.84
CA LEU A 60 -12.10 6.63 10.91
C LEU A 60 -12.04 5.10 10.95
N THR A 61 -13.21 4.47 11.05
CA THR A 61 -13.33 3.02 10.93
C THR A 61 -13.22 2.59 9.47
N VAL A 62 -12.31 1.66 9.18
CA VAL A 62 -12.16 1.07 7.85
C VAL A 62 -13.21 -0.03 7.64
N HIS A 63 -14.09 0.19 6.66
CA HIS A 63 -15.18 -0.75 6.34
C HIS A 63 -14.84 -1.69 5.18
N VAL A 64 -13.97 -1.27 4.26
CA VAL A 64 -13.60 -2.03 3.06
C VAL A 64 -12.12 -1.79 2.78
N VAL A 65 -11.37 -2.87 2.61
CA VAL A 65 -9.99 -2.83 2.09
C VAL A 65 -10.03 -3.25 0.63
N ILE A 66 -9.53 -2.39 -0.25
CA ILE A 66 -9.49 -2.64 -1.69
C ILE A 66 -8.10 -3.17 -2.04
N GLY A 67 -8.04 -4.40 -2.54
CA GLY A 67 -6.81 -4.99 -3.04
C GLY A 67 -6.27 -4.26 -4.27
N VAL A 68 -4.96 -4.43 -4.53
CA VAL A 68 -4.28 -3.84 -5.69
C VAL A 68 -4.86 -4.31 -7.03
N ASP A 69 -5.41 -5.52 -7.07
CA ASP A 69 -6.14 -6.11 -8.20
C ASP A 69 -7.37 -5.28 -8.60
N TYR A 70 -8.05 -4.67 -7.64
CA TYR A 70 -9.15 -3.74 -7.88
C TYR A 70 -8.68 -2.29 -8.04
N PHE A 71 -7.68 -1.86 -7.26
CA PHE A 71 -7.18 -0.48 -7.26
C PHE A 71 -6.84 0.02 -8.67
N PHE A 72 -6.03 -0.73 -9.43
CA PHE A 72 -5.63 -0.32 -10.78
C PHE A 72 -6.81 -0.24 -11.77
N ARG A 73 -7.90 -0.98 -11.52
CA ARG A 73 -9.14 -0.93 -12.33
C ARG A 73 -10.06 0.24 -11.95
N MET A 74 -9.75 0.91 -10.85
CA MET A 74 -10.45 2.09 -10.35
C MET A 74 -9.73 3.40 -10.68
N LEU A 75 -8.48 3.35 -11.12
CA LEU A 75 -7.73 4.56 -11.49
C LEU A 75 -8.44 5.35 -12.60
N GLY A 76 -8.46 6.66 -12.41
CA GLY A 76 -8.81 7.64 -13.42
C GLY A 76 -7.63 7.96 -14.32
N SER A 77 -7.78 9.00 -15.12
CA SER A 77 -6.73 9.46 -16.05
C SER A 77 -5.81 10.52 -15.44
N THR A 78 -6.21 11.13 -14.33
CA THR A 78 -5.56 12.33 -13.82
C THR A 78 -4.63 12.03 -12.65
N ILE A 79 -3.41 12.56 -12.73
CA ILE A 79 -2.43 12.55 -11.64
C ILE A 79 -1.94 13.98 -11.48
N VAL A 80 -1.97 14.50 -10.26
CA VAL A 80 -1.54 15.86 -9.92
C VAL A 80 -0.31 15.79 -9.01
N ARG A 81 0.77 16.44 -9.44
CA ARG A 81 2.08 16.46 -8.78
C ARG A 81 2.62 17.89 -8.76
N ALA A 82 3.44 18.21 -7.76
CA ALA A 82 4.14 19.50 -7.67
C ALA A 82 5.67 19.28 -7.74
N GLY A 83 6.27 18.72 -6.68
CA GLY A 83 7.67 18.29 -6.63
C GLY A 83 7.83 16.83 -6.19
N ASP A 84 9.08 16.36 -6.15
CA ASP A 84 9.44 14.98 -5.78
C ASP A 84 9.15 14.68 -4.29
N ASP A 85 9.23 15.70 -3.43
CA ASP A 85 8.95 15.63 -1.99
C ASP A 85 7.52 16.09 -1.63
N ASP A 86 6.66 16.30 -2.62
CA ASP A 86 5.26 16.68 -2.40
C ASP A 86 4.32 15.49 -2.54
N PRO A 87 3.19 15.48 -1.81
CA PRO A 87 2.17 14.46 -2.02
C PRO A 87 1.58 14.56 -3.42
N VAL A 88 1.23 13.40 -3.95
CA VAL A 88 0.63 13.20 -5.27
C VAL A 88 -0.84 12.88 -5.10
N ALA A 89 -1.71 13.57 -5.84
CA ALA A 89 -3.10 13.15 -5.97
C ALA A 89 -3.28 12.27 -7.20
N VAL A 90 -4.00 11.17 -7.01
CA VAL A 90 -4.35 10.22 -8.07
C VAL A 90 -5.87 10.13 -8.13
N GLU A 91 -6.41 10.39 -9.32
CA GLU A 91 -7.85 10.26 -9.55
C GLU A 91 -8.25 8.78 -9.52
N THR A 92 -9.39 8.49 -8.91
CA THR A 92 -10.05 7.18 -8.99
C THR A 92 -11.55 7.38 -9.25
N CYS A 93 -12.23 6.30 -9.63
CA CYS A 93 -13.69 6.33 -9.79
C CYS A 93 -14.45 6.58 -8.48
N LEU A 94 -13.81 6.57 -7.31
CA LEU A 94 -14.42 6.85 -6.01
C LEU A 94 -14.06 8.24 -5.46
N GLY A 95 -13.18 8.99 -6.14
CA GLY A 95 -12.64 10.26 -5.67
C GLY A 95 -11.11 10.30 -5.78
N TRP A 96 -10.48 11.23 -5.08
CA TRP A 96 -9.02 11.41 -5.08
C TRP A 96 -8.36 10.59 -3.99
N VAL A 97 -7.27 9.91 -4.34
CA VAL A 97 -6.34 9.28 -3.39
C VAL A 97 -5.10 10.15 -3.30
N ILE A 98 -4.64 10.44 -2.08
CA ILE A 98 -3.40 11.16 -1.83
C ILE A 98 -2.31 10.17 -1.43
N CYS A 99 -1.16 10.24 -2.10
CA CYS A 99 -0.02 9.36 -1.89
C CYS A 99 1.26 10.17 -1.70
N GLY A 100 2.27 9.58 -1.07
CA GLY A 100 3.59 10.19 -0.95
C GLY A 100 3.83 10.90 0.39
N PRO A 101 4.96 11.60 0.50
CA PRO A 101 5.42 12.15 1.77
C PRO A 101 4.48 13.25 2.27
N GLN A 102 4.13 13.15 3.56
CA GLN A 102 3.50 14.23 4.29
C GLN A 102 4.58 14.96 5.08
N THR A 103 4.85 16.22 4.74
CA THR A 103 5.83 17.04 5.47
C THR A 103 5.51 17.05 6.97
N ALA A 104 6.49 16.67 7.80
CA ALA A 104 6.35 16.38 9.23
C ALA A 104 5.81 17.53 10.11
N SER A 105 5.68 18.75 9.58
CA SER A 105 5.17 19.90 10.33
C SER A 105 3.64 19.90 10.53
N GLN A 106 2.91 18.92 9.99
CA GLN A 106 1.44 18.90 9.99
C GLN A 106 0.82 17.66 10.65
N ILE A 107 1.61 16.66 11.02
CA ILE A 107 1.13 15.50 11.77
C ILE A 107 1.56 15.74 13.23
N PRO A 108 0.64 15.81 14.21
CA PRO A 108 1.05 15.61 15.59
C PRO A 108 1.64 14.21 15.60
N SER A 109 2.96 14.10 15.71
CA SER A 109 3.66 12.83 15.66
C SER A 109 2.88 11.82 16.49
N PRO A 110 2.18 10.83 15.89
CA PRO A 110 1.82 9.68 16.67
C PRO A 110 3.19 9.09 16.98
N ILE A 111 3.65 9.32 18.20
CA ILE A 111 4.57 8.38 18.81
C ILE A 111 3.72 7.11 18.84
N VAL A 112 3.75 6.37 17.74
CA VAL A 112 3.61 4.93 17.83
C VAL A 112 4.77 4.61 18.74
N ALA A 113 4.47 4.40 20.01
CA ALA A 113 5.31 3.55 20.80
C ALA A 113 5.33 2.27 19.97
N ALA A 114 6.36 2.13 19.14
CA ALA A 114 6.85 0.82 18.81
C ALA A 114 7.26 0.30 20.18
N ASP A 115 6.27 -0.25 20.90
CA ASP A 115 6.53 -1.10 22.02
C ASP A 115 7.26 -2.25 21.37
N LYS A 116 8.59 -2.09 21.30
CA LYS A 116 9.54 -3.10 20.90
C LYS A 116 9.55 -4.14 22.02
N SER A 117 8.40 -4.72 22.34
CA SER A 117 8.45 -6.15 22.55
C SER A 117 8.85 -6.68 21.19
N ALA A 118 10.12 -7.04 21.05
CA ALA A 118 10.54 -7.92 19.98
C ALA A 118 9.56 -9.08 20.04
N ASP A 119 8.55 -9.06 19.18
CA ASP A 119 7.51 -10.08 19.17
C ASP A 119 8.15 -11.27 18.46
N THR A 120 9.10 -11.88 19.17
CA THR A 120 9.94 -12.98 18.72
C THR A 120 9.09 -14.13 18.21
N GLU A 121 7.83 -14.22 18.65
CA GLU A 121 6.85 -15.17 18.16
C GLU A 121 6.39 -14.83 16.73
N CYS A 122 6.08 -13.57 16.45
CA CYS A 122 5.76 -13.08 15.11
C CYS A 122 6.94 -13.27 14.14
N ASP A 123 8.15 -12.89 14.55
CA ASP A 123 9.37 -13.08 13.75
C ASP A 123 9.63 -14.56 13.46
N GLN A 124 9.44 -15.44 14.45
CA GLN A 124 9.57 -16.88 14.27
C GLN A 124 8.49 -17.45 13.35
N LEU A 125 7.27 -16.92 13.41
CA LEU A 125 6.17 -17.33 12.55
C LEU A 125 6.41 -16.93 11.10
N LEU A 126 6.83 -15.68 10.86
CA LEU A 126 7.23 -15.19 9.54
C LEU A 126 8.39 -16.00 8.97
N ARG A 127 9.39 -16.31 9.80
CA ARG A 127 10.51 -17.16 9.38
C ARG A 127 10.04 -18.55 8.95
N LYS A 128 9.19 -19.20 9.75
CA LYS A 128 8.62 -20.52 9.40
C LYS A 128 7.77 -20.46 8.13
N PHE A 129 7.00 -19.39 7.95
CA PHE A 129 6.20 -19.19 6.75
C PHE A 129 7.09 -19.12 5.51
N TRP A 130 8.15 -18.31 5.53
CA TRP A 130 9.10 -18.21 4.42
C TRP A 130 9.94 -19.48 4.22
N GLU A 131 10.30 -20.18 5.30
CA GLU A 131 10.95 -21.50 5.21
C GLU A 131 10.06 -22.53 4.48
N LEU A 132 8.73 -22.47 4.68
CA LEU A 132 7.76 -23.34 4.01
C LEU A 132 7.53 -22.94 2.55
N GLU A 133 7.40 -21.65 2.24
CA GLU A 133 7.32 -21.16 0.85
C GLU A 133 8.59 -21.45 0.04
N ALA A 134 9.75 -21.52 0.70
CA ALA A 134 11.02 -21.86 0.06
C ALA A 134 11.16 -23.36 -0.26
N ILE A 135 10.25 -24.23 0.17
CA ILE A 135 10.30 -25.67 -0.14
C ILE A 135 10.03 -25.87 -1.63
N GLY A 136 11.02 -26.41 -2.36
CA GLY A 136 11.01 -26.54 -3.82
C GLY A 136 11.86 -25.47 -4.52
N ILE A 137 12.29 -24.44 -3.79
CA ILE A 137 13.38 -23.54 -4.16
C ILE A 137 14.67 -24.07 -3.49
N SER A 138 14.94 -25.37 -3.63
CA SER A 138 16.17 -25.99 -3.12
C SER A 138 17.20 -26.10 -4.24
N SER A 139 18.29 -25.38 -4.05
CA SER A 139 19.49 -25.27 -4.89
C SER A 139 20.38 -26.52 -4.86
N GLU A 140 19.81 -27.72 -5.03
CA GLU A 140 20.64 -28.94 -5.13
C GLU A 140 21.41 -29.02 -6.46
N GLU A 141 20.92 -28.36 -7.52
CA GLU A 141 21.60 -28.30 -8.82
C GLU A 141 22.59 -27.12 -8.93
N GLU A 142 22.41 -26.05 -8.14
CA GLU A 142 23.25 -24.84 -8.23
C GLU A 142 24.61 -24.96 -7.52
N GLN A 143 24.81 -25.87 -6.56
CA GLN A 143 26.10 -25.97 -5.85
C GLN A 143 27.26 -26.45 -6.75
N SER A 144 26.97 -27.13 -7.87
CA SER A 144 27.99 -27.63 -8.79
C SER A 144 28.24 -26.71 -10.00
N LEU A 145 27.27 -25.86 -10.37
CA LEU A 145 27.31 -24.97 -11.54
C LEU A 145 27.54 -23.49 -11.19
N SER A 146 27.17 -23.06 -9.98
CA SER A 146 27.21 -21.64 -9.56
C SER A 146 28.60 -21.00 -9.56
N GLY A 147 29.67 -21.76 -9.35
CA GLY A 147 31.03 -21.22 -9.33
C GLY A 147 31.47 -20.69 -10.70
N LEU A 148 31.22 -21.47 -11.75
CA LEU A 148 31.67 -21.15 -13.11
C LEU A 148 30.78 -20.09 -13.77
N GLU A 149 29.46 -20.20 -13.59
CA GLU A 149 28.49 -19.27 -14.17
C GLU A 149 28.56 -17.89 -13.50
N ARG A 150 28.81 -17.84 -12.19
CA ARG A 150 29.01 -16.57 -11.47
C ARG A 150 30.29 -15.86 -11.91
N GLU A 151 31.39 -16.59 -12.07
CA GLU A 151 32.65 -16.00 -12.57
C GLU A 151 32.50 -15.50 -14.02
N GLU A 152 31.73 -16.18 -14.86
CA GLU A 152 31.45 -15.74 -16.22
C GLU A 152 30.53 -14.52 -16.26
N PHE A 153 29.51 -14.49 -15.40
CA PHE A 153 28.61 -13.34 -15.24
C PHE A 153 29.35 -12.09 -14.74
N GLU A 154 30.21 -12.23 -13.72
CA GLU A 154 31.03 -11.14 -13.19
C GLU A 154 32.06 -10.65 -14.22
N ARG A 155 32.61 -11.53 -15.07
CA ARG A 155 33.49 -11.11 -16.18
C ARG A 155 32.78 -10.30 -17.27
N ASN A 156 31.50 -10.58 -17.51
CA ASN A 156 30.75 -10.00 -18.63
C ASN A 156 29.98 -8.72 -18.25
N LEU A 157 30.01 -8.32 -16.97
CA LEU A 157 29.50 -7.03 -16.50
C LEU A 157 30.55 -5.95 -16.69
N SER A 158 30.48 -5.20 -17.79
CA SER A 158 31.14 -3.89 -17.88
C SER A 158 30.10 -2.80 -17.59
N PHE A 159 30.39 -1.94 -16.60
CA PHE A 159 29.60 -0.74 -16.32
C PHE A 159 30.09 0.43 -17.17
N ASP A 160 29.38 0.73 -18.25
CA ASP A 160 29.54 1.88 -19.12
C ASP A 160 28.68 3.04 -18.63
N GLY A 161 29.01 3.52 -17.41
CA GLY A 161 28.33 4.66 -16.79
C GLY A 161 28.31 5.89 -17.69
N VAL A 162 27.10 6.34 -18.02
CA VAL A 162 26.79 7.65 -18.60
C VAL A 162 25.90 8.41 -17.63
#